data_AF-A0A0D0BH90-F1
#
_entry.id   AF-A0A0D0BH90-F1
#
_cell.length_a   1.000
_cell.length_b   1.000
_cell.length_c   1.000
_cell.angle_alpha   90.00
_cell.angle_beta   90.00
_cell.angle_gamma   90.00
#
_symmetry.space_group_name_H-M   'P 1'
#
loop_
_entity.id
_entity.type
_entity.pdbx_description
1 polymer ?
#
loop_
_entity_poly.entity_id
_entity_poly.type
_entity_poly.pdbx_seq_one_letter_code
_entity_poly.pdbx_strand_id
1 'polypeptide(L)'
;MNEDDLTHILQLGYNERNSLARQVLVSVFFGFYIATSGIAIRLLVRTGLRTRPQQIALFLQLCLLVNCICAFLSSCMIVFMGIHSIFMTGADLSLQDRIAALGKSKVRNNFSRTFFWSGSINLLIGDTLVLWRAWAIWRDNRWVQLLWIVLAIFNAVINILSLTVTVWSSGGPSESFGRAFELNFYLFTSLAVNVLATVAITYKAWLHSRLTNVFGKEYKRDSGGASRVEKVLWVVVESGVVFCILQTVFYAISMASSMSSINSSATSLLQLYDAFIQPFGIVILPFYPTVVFIVTILVGRSS
;
A
#
# COMPACT_ATOMS: atom_id res chain seq x y z
N MET A 1 -40.53 22.93 -1.27
CA MET A 1 -39.18 22.39 -1.08
C MET A 1 -38.57 23.25 0.01
N ASN A 2 -38.36 22.70 1.20
CA ASN A 2 -37.87 23.48 2.34
C ASN A 2 -36.40 23.84 2.12
N GLU A 3 -35.94 24.89 2.79
CA GLU A 3 -34.55 25.36 2.71
C GLU A 3 -33.56 24.24 3.12
N ASP A 4 -33.96 23.40 4.09
CA ASP A 4 -33.21 22.23 4.56
C ASP A 4 -33.07 21.12 3.49
N ASP A 5 -34.09 20.91 2.66
CA ASP A 5 -34.04 19.90 1.59
C ASP A 5 -33.01 20.29 0.52
N LEU A 6 -32.92 21.59 0.22
CA LEU A 6 -31.98 22.12 -0.77
C LEU A 6 -30.53 21.97 -0.31
N THR A 7 -30.23 22.24 0.96
CA THR A 7 -28.89 22.02 1.54
C THR A 7 -28.50 20.55 1.53
N HIS A 8 -29.42 19.65 1.85
CA HIS A 8 -29.16 18.21 1.78
C HIS A 8 -28.90 17.71 0.36
N ILE A 9 -29.64 18.20 -0.63
CA ILE A 9 -29.43 17.86 -2.05
C ILE A 9 -28.07 18.38 -2.55
N LEU A 10 -27.68 19.59 -2.17
CA LEU A 10 -26.38 20.16 -2.55
C LEU A 10 -25.21 19.38 -1.92
N GLN A 11 -25.30 19.03 -0.64
CA GLN A 11 -24.29 18.20 0.03
C GLN A 11 -24.18 16.81 -0.61
N LEU A 12 -25.31 16.20 -0.93
CA LEU A 12 -25.36 14.92 -1.62
C LEU A 12 -24.69 15.02 -3.00
N GLY A 13 -25.04 16.01 -3.80
CA GLY A 13 -24.46 16.22 -5.13
C GLY A 13 -22.94 16.41 -5.07
N TYR A 14 -22.44 17.14 -4.07
CA TYR A 14 -21.01 17.31 -3.84
C TYR A 14 -20.30 15.98 -3.51
N ASN A 15 -20.90 15.17 -2.63
CA ASN A 15 -20.36 13.87 -2.23
C ASN A 15 -20.34 12.85 -3.38
N GLU A 16 -21.40 12.82 -4.18
CA GLU A 16 -21.48 11.94 -5.35
C GLU A 16 -20.50 12.36 -6.44
N ARG A 17 -20.37 13.67 -6.71
CA ARG A 17 -19.36 14.18 -7.65
C ARG A 17 -17.95 13.76 -7.26
N ASN A 18 -17.58 13.92 -5.99
CA ASN A 18 -16.26 13.54 -5.49
C ASN A 18 -16.05 12.02 -5.56
N SER A 19 -17.09 11.23 -5.28
CA SER A 19 -17.04 9.77 -5.37
C SER A 19 -16.84 9.27 -6.80
N LEU A 20 -17.50 9.92 -7.78
CA LEU A 20 -17.32 9.62 -9.20
C LEU A 20 -15.93 10.04 -9.70
N ALA A 21 -15.48 11.24 -9.35
CA ALA A 21 -14.14 11.72 -9.71
C ALA A 21 -13.05 10.78 -9.17
N ARG A 22 -13.18 10.34 -7.91
CA ARG A 22 -12.33 9.31 -7.31
C ARG A 22 -12.35 8.02 -8.13
N GLN A 23 -13.53 7.53 -8.52
CA GLN A 23 -13.65 6.25 -9.21
C GLN A 23 -13.04 6.29 -10.62
N VAL A 24 -13.19 7.39 -11.35
CA VAL A 24 -12.53 7.59 -12.66
C VAL A 24 -11.02 7.48 -12.50
N LEU A 25 -10.47 8.17 -11.52
CA LEU A 25 -9.05 8.20 -11.24
C LEU A 25 -8.52 6.82 -10.85
N VAL A 26 -9.18 6.14 -9.92
CA VAL A 26 -8.85 4.76 -9.53
C VAL A 26 -8.89 3.82 -10.73
N SER A 27 -9.86 3.97 -11.64
CA SER A 27 -9.97 3.15 -12.85
C SER A 27 -8.79 3.33 -13.80
N VAL A 28 -8.31 4.56 -13.99
CA VAL A 28 -7.13 4.84 -14.82
C VAL A 28 -5.88 4.17 -14.25
N PHE A 29 -5.62 4.35 -12.96
CA PHE A 29 -4.44 3.76 -12.32
C PHE A 29 -4.51 2.23 -12.21
N PHE A 30 -5.71 1.70 -12.00
CA PHE A 30 -5.95 0.26 -12.05
C PHE A 30 -5.67 -0.31 -13.44
N GLY A 31 -6.06 0.39 -14.51
CA GLY A 31 -5.71 0.03 -15.89
C GLY A 31 -4.19 -0.03 -16.11
N PHE A 32 -3.45 0.98 -15.63
CA PHE A 32 -1.98 0.95 -15.66
C PHE A 32 -1.41 -0.22 -14.86
N TYR A 33 -1.98 -0.52 -13.70
CA TYR A 33 -1.53 -1.65 -12.88
C TYR A 33 -1.77 -3.01 -13.55
N ILE A 34 -2.90 -3.21 -14.22
CA ILE A 34 -3.15 -4.43 -15.01
C ILE A 34 -2.08 -4.58 -16.09
N ALA A 35 -1.75 -3.50 -16.81
CA ALA A 35 -0.74 -3.53 -17.84
C ALA A 35 0.64 -3.90 -17.29
N THR A 36 1.08 -3.26 -16.20
CA THR A 36 2.39 -3.55 -15.58
C THR A 36 2.44 -4.96 -14.97
N SER A 37 1.37 -5.39 -14.30
CA SER A 37 1.23 -6.76 -13.78
C SER A 37 1.28 -7.80 -14.89
N GLY A 38 0.60 -7.55 -16.02
CA GLY A 38 0.64 -8.41 -17.21
C GLY A 38 2.05 -8.53 -17.78
N ILE A 39 2.82 -7.44 -17.83
CA ILE A 39 4.23 -7.45 -18.23
C ILE A 39 5.06 -8.30 -17.25
N ALA A 40 4.90 -8.10 -15.94
CA ALA A 40 5.62 -8.86 -14.92
C ALA A 40 5.35 -10.36 -15.02
N ILE A 41 4.08 -10.76 -15.13
CA ILE A 41 3.67 -12.16 -15.29
C ILE A 41 4.26 -12.76 -16.56
N ARG A 42 4.17 -12.03 -17.69
CA ARG A 42 4.73 -12.50 -18.97
C ARG A 42 6.24 -12.71 -18.88
N LEU A 43 6.96 -11.82 -18.20
CA LEU A 43 8.40 -11.95 -18.00
C LEU A 43 8.73 -13.15 -17.10
N LEU A 44 8.03 -13.32 -15.98
CA LEU A 44 8.20 -14.43 -15.04
C LEU A 44 7.96 -15.79 -15.70
N VAL A 45 6.90 -15.92 -16.48
CA VAL A 45 6.58 -17.16 -17.22
C VAL A 45 7.64 -17.42 -18.29
N ARG A 46 8.07 -16.39 -19.03
CA ARG A 46 9.09 -16.52 -20.08
C ARG A 46 10.49 -16.85 -19.57
N THR A 47 10.81 -16.59 -18.31
CA THR A 47 12.09 -16.99 -17.72
C THR A 47 12.18 -18.48 -17.40
N GLY A 48 11.07 -19.22 -17.54
CA GLY A 48 10.98 -20.61 -17.14
C GLY A 48 10.87 -20.70 -15.62
N LEU A 49 9.75 -21.22 -15.12
CA LEU A 49 9.44 -21.33 -13.68
C LEU A 49 10.23 -22.46 -12.98
N ARG A 50 11.52 -22.57 -13.30
CA ARG A 50 12.38 -23.68 -12.89
C ARG A 50 12.87 -23.53 -11.46
N THR A 51 12.97 -22.31 -10.93
CA THR A 51 13.49 -22.06 -9.58
C THR A 51 12.36 -21.71 -8.59
N ARG A 52 12.50 -22.17 -7.34
CA ARG A 52 11.53 -21.86 -6.26
C ARG A 52 11.30 -20.34 -6.07
N PRO A 53 12.32 -19.46 -6.12
CA PRO A 53 12.10 -18.01 -6.00
C PRO A 53 11.24 -17.43 -7.12
N GLN A 54 11.38 -17.91 -8.36
CA GLN A 54 10.54 -17.47 -9.49
C GLN A 54 9.09 -17.91 -9.34
N GLN A 55 8.86 -19.13 -8.85
CA GLN A 55 7.52 -19.64 -8.55
C GLN A 55 6.84 -18.81 -7.45
N ILE A 56 7.58 -18.49 -6.37
CA ILE A 56 7.09 -17.63 -5.29
C ILE A 56 6.79 -16.23 -5.80
N ALA A 57 7.67 -15.63 -6.61
CA ALA A 57 7.44 -14.31 -7.20
C ALA A 57 6.19 -14.28 -8.10
N LEU A 58 5.97 -15.32 -8.90
CA LEU A 58 4.74 -15.45 -9.71
C LEU A 58 3.49 -15.59 -8.82
N PHE A 59 3.54 -16.43 -7.80
CA PHE A 59 2.43 -16.59 -6.85
C PHE A 59 2.09 -15.26 -6.18
N LEU A 60 3.10 -14.54 -5.66
CA LEU A 60 2.90 -13.23 -5.04
C LEU A 60 2.33 -12.21 -6.04
N GLN A 61 2.82 -12.19 -7.29
CA GLN A 61 2.30 -11.28 -8.31
C GLN A 61 0.83 -11.59 -8.67
N LEU A 62 0.45 -12.88 -8.72
CA LEU A 62 -0.95 -13.28 -8.93
C LEU A 62 -1.83 -12.90 -7.74
N CYS A 63 -1.35 -13.10 -6.51
CA CYS A 63 -2.05 -12.67 -5.30
C CYS A 63 -2.28 -11.15 -5.29
N LEU A 64 -1.25 -10.36 -5.63
CA LEU A 64 -1.37 -8.91 -5.74
C LEU A 64 -2.37 -8.50 -6.83
N LEU A 65 -2.35 -9.16 -7.99
CA LEU A 65 -3.30 -8.89 -9.07
C LEU A 65 -4.74 -9.17 -8.64
N VAL A 66 -5.00 -10.36 -8.09
CA VAL A 66 -6.35 -10.74 -7.60
C VAL A 66 -6.81 -9.79 -6.51
N ASN A 67 -5.95 -9.46 -5.54
CA ASN A 67 -6.28 -8.52 -4.48
C ASN A 67 -6.64 -7.13 -5.02
N CYS A 68 -5.92 -6.63 -6.03
CA CYS A 68 -6.24 -5.36 -6.67
C CYS A 68 -7.55 -5.41 -7.45
N ILE A 69 -7.84 -6.52 -8.14
CA ILE A 69 -9.14 -6.72 -8.81
C ILE A 69 -10.27 -6.70 -7.78
N CYS A 70 -10.12 -7.41 -6.66
CA CYS A 70 -11.10 -7.40 -5.57
C CYS A 70 -11.30 -5.99 -5.01
N ALA A 71 -10.22 -5.25 -4.73
CA ALA A 71 -10.29 -3.88 -4.24
C ALA A 71 -11.03 -2.95 -5.21
N PHE A 72 -10.72 -3.05 -6.50
CA PHE A 72 -11.36 -2.26 -7.55
C PHE A 72 -12.86 -2.57 -7.67
N LEU A 73 -13.22 -3.86 -7.70
CA LEU A 73 -14.62 -4.27 -7.74
C LEU A 73 -15.38 -3.82 -6.48
N SER A 74 -14.76 -3.93 -5.30
CA SER A 74 -15.33 -3.41 -4.06
C SER A 74 -15.56 -1.89 -4.12
N SER A 75 -14.61 -1.12 -4.67
CA SER A 75 -14.77 0.33 -4.81
C SER A 75 -15.92 0.69 -5.76
N CYS A 76 -16.03 0.00 -6.91
CA CYS A 76 -17.15 0.13 -7.84
C CYS A 76 -18.49 -0.16 -7.15
N MET A 77 -18.56 -1.26 -6.38
CA MET A 77 -19.80 -1.67 -5.70
C MET A 77 -20.23 -0.67 -4.62
N ILE A 78 -19.29 -0.06 -3.90
CA ILE A 78 -19.59 0.98 -2.90
C ILE A 78 -20.27 2.18 -3.57
N VAL A 79 -19.73 2.67 -4.69
CA VAL A 79 -20.30 3.81 -5.44
C VAL A 79 -21.65 3.43 -6.05
N PHE A 80 -21.75 2.27 -6.67
CA PHE A 80 -22.99 1.80 -7.28
C PHE A 80 -24.12 1.64 -6.25
N MET A 81 -23.83 1.09 -5.07
CA MET A 81 -24.81 0.97 -3.98
C MET A 81 -25.22 2.33 -3.42
N GLY A 82 -24.31 3.29 -3.37
CA GLY A 82 -24.64 4.69 -3.04
C GLY A 82 -25.70 5.24 -3.99
N ILE A 83 -25.41 5.21 -5.30
CA ILE A 83 -26.30 5.75 -6.32
C ILE A 83 -27.66 5.01 -6.31
N HIS A 84 -27.63 3.67 -6.35
CA HIS A 84 -28.86 2.88 -6.40
C HIS A 84 -29.73 3.11 -5.16
N SER A 85 -29.13 3.11 -3.97
CA SER A 85 -29.93 3.21 -2.76
C SER A 85 -30.47 4.60 -2.47
N ILE A 86 -29.80 5.65 -2.93
CA ILE A 86 -30.26 7.04 -2.76
C ILE A 86 -31.31 7.39 -3.81
N PHE A 87 -31.03 7.08 -5.09
CA PHE A 87 -31.82 7.56 -6.22
C PHE A 87 -32.86 6.57 -6.73
N MET A 88 -32.67 5.25 -6.55
CA MET A 88 -33.53 4.24 -7.19
C MET A 88 -34.44 3.46 -6.23
N THR A 89 -34.10 3.34 -4.95
CA THR A 89 -34.94 2.64 -3.96
C THR A 89 -35.56 3.56 -2.92
N GLY A 90 -36.78 3.22 -2.51
CA GLY A 90 -37.46 3.86 -1.38
C GLY A 90 -38.02 5.23 -1.71
N ALA A 91 -38.59 5.42 -2.91
CA ALA A 91 -39.24 6.67 -3.36
C ALA A 91 -40.16 7.29 -2.29
N ASP A 92 -40.73 6.43 -1.45
CA ASP A 92 -41.69 6.69 -0.38
C ASP A 92 -41.03 7.16 0.95
N LEU A 93 -39.71 6.95 1.10
CA LEU A 93 -38.91 7.35 2.26
C LEU A 93 -38.26 8.72 2.02
N SER A 94 -38.08 9.48 3.12
CA SER A 94 -37.33 10.73 3.11
C SER A 94 -35.87 10.49 2.67
N LEU A 95 -35.23 11.51 2.09
CA LEU A 95 -33.83 11.43 1.68
C LEU A 95 -32.90 11.06 2.85
N GLN A 96 -33.21 11.57 4.04
CA GLN A 96 -32.44 11.34 5.25
C GLN A 96 -32.52 9.88 5.71
N ASP A 97 -33.70 9.26 5.64
CA ASP A 97 -33.89 7.86 5.99
C ASP A 97 -33.15 6.92 5.03
N ARG A 98 -33.09 7.26 3.74
CA ARG A 98 -32.31 6.49 2.75
C ARG A 98 -30.81 6.56 3.03
N ILE A 99 -30.29 7.74 3.35
CA ILE A 99 -28.88 7.94 3.73
C ILE A 99 -28.56 7.16 5.03
N ALA A 100 -29.45 7.18 6.01
CA ALA A 100 -29.29 6.43 7.26
C ALA A 100 -29.33 4.90 7.03
N ALA A 101 -30.24 4.41 6.18
CA ALA A 101 -30.33 3.00 5.80
C ALA A 101 -29.05 2.52 5.08
N LEU A 102 -28.52 3.35 4.18
CA LEU A 102 -27.21 3.14 3.55
C LEU A 102 -26.09 3.05 4.57
N GLY A 103 -26.05 3.99 5.53
CA GLY A 103 -25.19 3.99 6.71
C GLY A 103 -25.09 2.61 7.38
N LYS A 104 -26.25 1.98 7.56
CA LYS A 104 -26.43 0.71 8.28
C LYS A 104 -26.33 -0.53 7.38
N SER A 105 -26.17 -0.36 6.07
CA SER A 105 -26.13 -1.48 5.13
C SER A 105 -24.92 -2.38 5.41
N LYS A 106 -25.19 -3.59 5.91
CA LYS A 106 -24.17 -4.63 6.13
C LYS A 106 -23.41 -4.95 4.85
N VAL A 107 -24.10 -4.97 3.71
CA VAL A 107 -23.51 -5.30 2.41
C VAL A 107 -22.49 -4.23 2.01
N ARG A 108 -22.85 -2.94 2.09
CA ARG A 108 -21.93 -1.84 1.80
C ARG A 108 -20.71 -1.88 2.74
N ASN A 109 -20.95 -2.10 4.03
CA ASN A 109 -19.88 -2.17 5.02
C ASN A 109 -18.91 -3.33 4.76
N ASN A 110 -19.40 -4.47 4.25
CA ASN A 110 -18.54 -5.57 3.84
C ASN A 110 -17.63 -5.19 2.67
N PHE A 111 -18.15 -4.50 1.64
CA PHE A 111 -17.32 -4.01 0.53
C PHE A 111 -16.29 -2.98 0.99
N SER A 112 -16.67 -2.05 1.87
CA SER A 112 -15.72 -1.11 2.47
C SER A 112 -14.61 -1.83 3.23
N ARG A 113 -14.96 -2.85 4.02
CA ARG A 113 -13.97 -3.70 4.70
C ARG A 113 -13.04 -4.37 3.70
N THR A 114 -13.57 -5.03 2.67
CA THR A 114 -12.74 -5.67 1.62
C THR A 114 -11.75 -4.69 1.01
N PHE A 115 -12.19 -3.47 0.69
CA PHE A 115 -11.33 -2.42 0.15
C PHE A 115 -10.17 -2.05 1.09
N PHE A 116 -10.45 -1.85 2.39
CA PHE A 116 -9.40 -1.56 3.39
C PHE A 116 -8.44 -2.73 3.60
N TRP A 117 -8.97 -3.95 3.68
CA TRP A 117 -8.18 -5.18 3.80
C TRP A 117 -7.22 -5.35 2.63
N SER A 118 -7.64 -5.01 1.41
CA SER A 118 -6.77 -5.06 0.25
C SER A 118 -5.57 -4.11 0.36
N GLY A 119 -5.76 -2.91 0.90
CA GLY A 119 -4.67 -1.98 1.17
C GLY A 119 -3.62 -2.55 2.13
N SER A 120 -4.08 -3.13 3.24
CA SER A 120 -3.22 -3.78 4.23
C SER A 120 -2.46 -4.98 3.66
N ILE A 121 -3.10 -5.82 2.85
CA ILE A 121 -2.45 -6.95 2.18
C ILE A 121 -1.34 -6.44 1.24
N ASN A 122 -1.62 -5.40 0.45
CA ASN A 122 -0.62 -4.81 -0.44
C ASN A 122 0.57 -4.24 0.35
N LEU A 123 0.31 -3.56 1.48
CA LEU A 123 1.36 -3.06 2.38
C LEU A 123 2.20 -4.20 2.96
N LEU A 124 1.56 -5.25 3.48
CA LEU A 124 2.26 -6.41 4.05
C LEU A 124 3.16 -7.13 3.04
N ILE A 125 2.68 -7.31 1.80
CA ILE A 125 3.48 -7.91 0.73
C ILE A 125 4.68 -7.01 0.40
N GLY A 126 4.47 -5.68 0.34
CA GLY A 126 5.53 -4.69 0.16
C GLY A 126 6.60 -4.79 1.25
N ASP A 127 6.20 -4.76 2.52
CA ASP A 127 7.09 -4.81 3.68
C ASP A 127 7.87 -6.13 3.73
N THR A 128 7.17 -7.24 3.50
CA THR A 128 7.78 -8.57 3.46
C THR A 128 8.85 -8.66 2.38
N LEU A 129 8.64 -8.04 1.22
CA LEU A 129 9.63 -8.00 0.16
C LEU A 129 10.88 -7.19 0.54
N VAL A 130 10.71 -6.05 1.21
CA VAL A 130 11.84 -5.23 1.70
C VAL A 130 12.64 -6.01 2.75
N LEU A 131 11.94 -6.60 3.73
CA LEU A 131 12.52 -7.42 4.79
C LEU A 131 13.23 -8.65 4.27
N TRP A 132 12.63 -9.34 3.30
CA TRP A 132 13.24 -10.48 2.65
C TRP A 132 14.57 -10.12 1.99
N ARG A 133 14.68 -8.94 1.35
CA ARG A 133 15.95 -8.48 0.76
C ARG A 133 17.00 -8.19 1.82
N ALA A 134 16.62 -7.54 2.93
CA ALA A 134 17.54 -7.32 4.04
C ALA A 134 18.01 -8.68 4.61
N TRP A 135 17.09 -9.60 4.86
CA TRP A 135 17.41 -10.96 5.32
C TRP A 135 18.33 -11.72 4.34
N ALA A 136 18.04 -11.65 3.04
CA ALA A 136 18.81 -12.34 2.00
C ALA A 136 20.23 -11.81 1.84
N ILE A 137 20.45 -10.52 2.14
CA ILE A 137 21.76 -9.90 2.14
C ILE A 137 22.59 -10.33 3.36
N TRP A 138 21.97 -10.57 4.52
CA TRP A 138 22.66 -10.91 5.78
C TRP A 138 22.74 -12.42 6.07
N ARG A 139 22.98 -13.24 5.03
CA ARG A 139 23.00 -14.72 5.14
C ARG A 139 23.99 -15.30 6.16
N ASP A 140 25.07 -14.59 6.44
CA ASP A 140 26.17 -15.12 7.26
C ASP A 140 25.91 -15.02 8.77
N ASN A 141 24.93 -14.21 9.21
CA ASN A 141 24.65 -13.98 10.62
C ASN A 141 23.21 -14.40 10.99
N ARG A 142 23.09 -15.57 11.63
CA ARG A 142 21.80 -16.15 12.06
C ARG A 142 21.01 -15.25 13.02
N TRP A 143 21.67 -14.45 13.85
CA TRP A 143 20.99 -13.54 14.78
C TRP A 143 20.31 -12.39 14.06
N VAL A 144 20.98 -11.81 13.05
CA VAL A 144 20.41 -10.76 12.19
C VAL A 144 19.26 -11.32 11.37
N GLN A 145 19.36 -12.57 10.91
CA GLN A 145 18.26 -13.25 10.23
C GLN A 145 17.03 -13.44 11.13
N LEU A 146 17.24 -13.88 12.37
CA LEU A 146 16.17 -14.03 13.34
C LEU A 146 15.50 -12.69 13.65
N LEU A 147 16.29 -11.61 13.78
CA LEU A 147 15.78 -10.26 13.97
C LEU A 147 14.81 -9.85 12.85
N TRP A 148 15.17 -10.06 11.58
CA TRP A 148 14.29 -9.72 10.46
C TRP A 148 12.99 -10.51 10.45
N ILE A 149 13.03 -11.79 10.84
CA ILE A 149 11.83 -12.63 10.97
C ILE A 149 10.93 -12.12 12.09
N VAL A 150 11.50 -11.79 13.25
CA VAL A 150 10.75 -11.23 14.39
C VAL A 150 10.11 -9.90 14.02
N LEU A 151 10.85 -9.01 13.34
CA LEU A 151 10.32 -7.73 12.84
C LEU A 151 9.20 -7.94 11.80
N ALA A 152 9.33 -8.93 10.91
CA ALA A 152 8.28 -9.27 9.95
C ALA A 152 6.99 -9.73 10.64
N ILE A 153 7.11 -10.63 11.62
CA ILE A 153 5.98 -11.14 12.40
C ILE A 153 5.32 -10.01 13.19
N PHE A 154 6.12 -9.19 13.88
CA PHE A 154 5.63 -8.05 14.64
C PHE A 154 4.85 -7.08 13.74
N ASN A 155 5.42 -6.70 12.60
CA ASN A 155 4.75 -5.83 11.63
C ASN A 155 3.45 -6.44 11.10
N ALA A 156 3.45 -7.74 10.79
CA ALA A 156 2.25 -8.45 10.35
C ALA A 156 1.14 -8.44 11.41
N VAL A 157 1.49 -8.70 12.67
CA VAL A 157 0.54 -8.68 13.80
C VAL A 157 -0.06 -7.29 13.98
N ILE A 158 0.76 -6.22 13.99
CA ILE A 158 0.25 -4.85 14.14
C ILE A 158 -0.69 -4.48 12.98
N ASN A 159 -0.35 -4.84 11.74
CA ASN A 159 -1.19 -4.55 10.58
C ASN A 159 -2.55 -5.26 10.67
N ILE A 160 -2.56 -6.53 11.07
CA ILE A 160 -3.79 -7.32 11.27
C ILE A 160 -4.64 -6.76 12.42
N LEU A 161 -4.02 -6.40 13.54
CA LEU A 161 -4.71 -5.82 14.69
C LEU A 161 -5.31 -4.44 14.39
N SER A 162 -4.62 -3.61 13.60
CA SER A 162 -5.15 -2.30 13.20
C SER A 162 -6.45 -2.40 12.41
N LEU A 163 -6.65 -3.50 11.66
CA LEU A 163 -7.87 -3.77 10.92
C LEU A 163 -9.03 -4.23 11.82
N THR A 164 -8.74 -4.85 12.96
CA THR A 164 -9.77 -5.22 13.93
C THR A 164 -10.14 -4.02 14.80
N VAL A 165 -9.18 -3.22 15.26
CA VAL A 165 -9.46 -2.07 16.13
C VAL A 165 -10.28 -0.97 15.43
N THR A 166 -10.03 -0.70 14.14
CA THR A 166 -10.83 0.24 13.34
C THR A 166 -12.30 -0.19 13.18
N VAL A 167 -12.59 -1.48 13.32
CA VAL A 167 -13.95 -2.04 13.25
C VAL A 167 -14.68 -1.96 14.61
N TRP A 168 -13.95 -1.91 15.72
CA TRP A 168 -14.51 -2.07 17.08
C TRP A 168 -14.50 -0.80 17.93
N SER A 169 -13.75 0.24 17.55
CA SER A 169 -13.72 1.49 18.32
C SER A 169 -14.88 2.43 17.96
N SER A 170 -16.06 2.08 18.46
CA SER A 170 -17.15 3.03 18.69
C SER A 170 -17.28 3.23 20.20
N GLY A 171 -16.44 4.07 20.80
CA GLY A 171 -16.57 4.40 22.22
C GLY A 171 -15.38 5.11 22.83
N GLY A 172 -15.49 6.44 22.98
CA GLY A 172 -14.61 7.25 23.84
C GLY A 172 -14.23 8.60 23.22
N PRO A 173 -14.64 9.73 23.82
CA PRO A 173 -14.19 11.05 23.40
C PRO A 173 -12.82 11.32 24.03
N SER A 174 -11.75 11.08 23.28
CA SER A 174 -10.48 11.72 23.58
C SER A 174 -9.95 12.37 22.31
N GLU A 175 -10.25 13.67 22.18
CA GLU A 175 -9.63 14.53 21.17
C GLU A 175 -8.14 14.66 21.48
N SER A 176 -7.33 13.72 20.98
CA SER A 176 -5.92 13.68 21.30
C SER A 176 -5.08 13.14 20.16
N PHE A 177 -3.84 13.62 20.08
CA PHE A 177 -2.78 13.05 19.24
C PHE A 177 -2.65 11.54 19.43
N GLY A 178 -2.85 11.04 20.66
CA GLY A 178 -2.79 9.61 20.98
C GLY A 178 -3.76 8.77 20.16
N ARG A 179 -4.99 9.26 19.91
CA ARG A 179 -5.98 8.55 19.11
C ARG A 179 -5.62 8.54 17.62
N ALA A 180 -5.17 9.67 17.09
CA ALA A 180 -4.67 9.75 15.72
C ALA A 180 -3.46 8.81 15.51
N PHE A 181 -2.56 8.77 16.49
CA PHE A 181 -1.39 7.89 16.46
C PHE A 181 -1.79 6.41 16.50
N GLU A 182 -2.72 6.03 17.37
CA GLU A 182 -3.25 4.66 17.46
C GLU A 182 -3.83 4.19 16.12
N LEU A 183 -4.63 5.03 15.46
CA LEU A 183 -5.22 4.72 14.14
C LEU A 183 -4.18 4.55 13.03
N ASN A 184 -3.01 5.19 13.15
CA ASN A 184 -1.94 5.16 12.16
C ASN A 184 -0.72 4.34 12.62
N PHE A 185 -0.83 3.61 13.73
CA PHE A 185 0.30 2.91 14.33
C PHE A 185 0.85 1.81 13.42
N TYR A 186 -0.01 1.18 12.62
CA TYR A 186 0.40 0.19 11.62
C TYR A 186 1.25 0.80 10.49
N LEU A 187 0.92 2.01 10.02
CA LEU A 187 1.71 2.72 9.01
C LEU A 187 3.06 3.13 9.58
N PHE A 188 3.09 3.61 10.83
CA PHE A 188 4.32 3.95 11.52
C PHE A 188 5.24 2.73 11.69
N THR A 189 4.68 1.61 12.15
CA THR A 189 5.44 0.36 12.35
C THR A 189 6.02 -0.15 11.03
N SER A 190 5.19 -0.18 9.98
CA SER A 190 5.61 -0.56 8.64
C SER A 190 6.73 0.36 8.12
N LEU A 191 6.60 1.68 8.30
CA LEU A 191 7.61 2.66 7.91
C LEU A 191 8.93 2.43 8.65
N ALA A 192 8.87 2.28 9.97
CA ALA A 192 10.05 2.07 10.80
C ALA A 192 10.81 0.81 10.37
N VAL A 193 10.10 -0.28 10.13
CA VAL A 193 10.68 -1.55 9.68
C VAL A 193 11.31 -1.43 8.29
N ASN A 194 10.65 -0.74 7.35
CA ASN A 194 11.19 -0.52 6.01
C ASN A 194 12.41 0.41 6.00
N VAL A 195 12.42 1.45 6.84
CA VAL A 195 13.58 2.34 7.01
C VAL A 195 14.75 1.55 7.58
N LEU A 196 14.54 0.76 8.65
CA LEU A 196 15.59 -0.09 9.23
C LEU A 196 16.15 -1.07 8.21
N ALA A 197 15.29 -1.73 7.43
CA ALA A 197 15.71 -2.65 6.38
C ALA A 197 16.51 -1.93 5.28
N THR A 198 16.04 -0.77 4.82
CA THR A 198 16.72 0.02 3.80
C THR A 198 18.08 0.53 4.28
N VAL A 199 18.18 0.99 5.54
CA VAL A 199 19.45 1.39 6.16
C VAL A 199 20.40 0.20 6.27
N ALA A 200 19.93 -0.98 6.69
CA ALA A 200 20.76 -2.17 6.79
C ALA A 200 21.27 -2.67 5.43
N ILE A 201 20.44 -2.59 4.38
CA ILE A 201 20.83 -2.88 3.00
C ILE A 201 21.90 -1.88 2.53
N THR A 202 21.66 -0.58 2.75
CA THR A 202 22.58 0.51 2.38
C THR A 202 23.92 0.38 3.08
N TYR A 203 23.92 0.08 4.38
CA TYR A 203 25.13 -0.12 5.15
C TYR A 203 25.99 -1.27 4.60
N LYS A 204 25.36 -2.41 4.27
CA LYS A 204 26.07 -3.55 3.69
C LYS A 204 26.56 -3.25 2.26
N ALA A 205 25.79 -2.47 1.48
CA ALA A 205 26.22 -2.00 0.16
C ALA A 205 27.46 -1.09 0.25
N TRP A 206 27.44 -0.16 1.20
CA TRP A 206 28.57 0.74 1.45
C TRP A 206 29.81 -0.03 1.93
N LEU A 207 29.66 -1.00 2.84
CA LEU A 207 30.77 -1.83 3.29
C LEU A 207 31.38 -2.63 2.13
N HIS A 208 30.55 -3.22 1.27
CA HIS A 208 31.02 -3.96 0.10
C HIS A 208 31.78 -3.04 -0.87
N SER A 209 31.22 -1.86 -1.20
CA SER A 209 31.87 -0.89 -2.09
C SER A 209 33.18 -0.35 -1.50
N ARG A 210 33.26 -0.17 -0.17
CA ARG A 210 34.50 0.24 0.51
C ARG A 210 35.56 -0.84 0.42
N LEU A 211 35.21 -2.10 0.69
CA LEU A 211 36.14 -3.22 0.59
C LEU A 211 36.63 -3.41 -0.86
N THR A 212 35.75 -3.35 -1.85
CA THR A 212 36.18 -3.44 -3.26
C THR A 212 36.98 -2.24 -3.73
N ASN A 213 36.73 -1.03 -3.23
CA ASN A 213 37.53 0.15 -3.57
C ASN A 213 38.90 0.18 -2.86
N VAL A 214 38.99 -0.36 -1.64
CA VAL A 214 40.24 -0.43 -0.86
C VAL A 214 41.15 -1.55 -1.37
N PHE A 215 40.61 -2.74 -1.68
CA PHE A 215 41.39 -3.88 -2.20
C PHE A 215 41.48 -3.92 -3.75
N GLY A 216 40.62 -3.20 -4.46
CA GLY A 216 40.49 -3.27 -5.93
C GLY A 216 41.39 -2.32 -6.73
N LYS A 217 42.29 -1.55 -6.11
CA LYS A 217 43.34 -0.83 -6.87
C LYS A 217 44.39 -1.79 -7.44
N GLU A 218 44.63 -2.95 -6.82
CA GLU A 218 45.60 -3.95 -7.30
C GLU A 218 44.99 -5.06 -8.17
N TYR A 219 43.68 -5.29 -8.08
CA TYR A 219 43.00 -6.42 -8.73
C TYR A 219 42.01 -6.01 -9.85
N LYS A 220 42.24 -4.85 -10.48
CA LYS A 220 41.52 -4.43 -11.69
C LYS A 220 42.12 -5.09 -12.92
N ARG A 221 41.89 -6.40 -13.12
CA ARG A 221 42.19 -6.98 -14.43
C ARG A 221 41.17 -7.99 -14.99
N ASP A 222 40.17 -8.49 -14.25
CA ASP A 222 39.33 -9.54 -14.88
C ASP A 222 37.87 -9.76 -14.43
N SER A 223 37.28 -8.98 -13.52
CA SER A 223 35.97 -9.35 -12.93
C SER A 223 34.79 -8.46 -13.34
N GLY A 224 34.29 -8.65 -14.57
CA GLY A 224 33.02 -8.04 -15.03
C GLY A 224 31.79 -8.34 -14.14
N GLY A 225 31.86 -9.36 -13.28
CA GLY A 225 30.82 -9.72 -12.32
C GLY A 225 30.74 -8.84 -11.06
N ALA A 226 31.86 -8.32 -10.55
CA ALA A 226 31.90 -7.51 -9.32
C ALA A 226 31.18 -6.16 -9.51
N SER A 227 31.38 -5.52 -10.67
CA SER A 227 30.69 -4.27 -11.03
C SER A 227 29.16 -4.47 -11.17
N ARG A 228 28.71 -5.66 -11.56
CA ARG A 228 27.29 -5.95 -11.78
C ARG A 228 26.51 -6.14 -10.49
N VAL A 229 27.08 -6.88 -9.53
CA VAL A 229 26.49 -7.05 -8.20
C VAL A 229 26.37 -5.69 -7.49
N GLU A 230 27.39 -4.84 -7.62
CA GLU A 230 27.37 -3.48 -7.08
C GLU A 230 26.24 -2.63 -7.70
N LYS A 231 26.07 -2.66 -9.03
CA LYS A 231 24.96 -1.95 -9.70
C LYS A 231 23.57 -2.44 -9.24
N VAL A 232 23.36 -3.74 -9.13
CA VAL A 232 22.08 -4.30 -8.65
C VAL A 232 21.81 -3.85 -7.23
N LEU A 233 22.82 -3.92 -6.37
CA LEU A 233 22.67 -3.55 -4.97
C LEU A 233 22.33 -2.06 -4.80
N TRP A 234 22.94 -1.18 -5.60
CA TRP A 234 22.61 0.25 -5.63
C TRP A 234 21.19 0.53 -6.12
N VAL A 235 20.73 -0.14 -7.19
CA VAL A 235 19.33 -0.01 -7.67
C VAL A 235 18.34 -0.46 -6.58
N VAL A 236 18.67 -1.53 -5.85
CA VAL A 236 17.84 -1.99 -4.73
C VAL A 236 17.79 -0.95 -3.61
N VAL A 237 18.93 -0.35 -3.24
CA VAL A 237 18.98 0.75 -2.25
C VAL A 237 18.14 1.94 -2.71
N GLU A 238 18.32 2.39 -3.95
CA GLU A 238 17.59 3.53 -4.50
C GLU A 238 16.07 3.28 -4.49
N SER A 239 15.62 2.10 -4.92
CA SER A 239 14.21 1.72 -4.89
C SER A 239 13.64 1.67 -3.46
N GLY A 240 14.42 1.23 -2.48
CA GLY A 240 14.02 1.20 -1.07
C GLY A 240 13.89 2.60 -0.47
N VAL A 241 14.81 3.51 -0.80
CA VAL A 241 14.76 4.91 -0.35
C VAL A 241 13.53 5.62 -0.92
N VAL A 242 13.26 5.48 -2.23
CA VAL A 242 12.05 6.06 -2.86
C VAL A 242 10.79 5.52 -2.19
N PHE A 243 10.73 4.21 -1.90
CA PHE A 243 9.61 3.61 -1.20
C PHE A 243 9.43 4.19 0.22
N CYS A 244 10.51 4.35 0.99
CA CYS A 244 10.45 4.93 2.32
C CYS A 244 9.98 6.40 2.30
N ILE A 245 10.39 7.18 1.29
CA ILE A 245 9.94 8.57 1.11
C ILE A 245 8.44 8.60 0.84
N LEU A 246 7.96 7.79 -0.12
CA LEU A 246 6.53 7.70 -0.42
C LEU A 246 5.71 7.27 0.80
N GLN A 247 6.22 6.31 1.57
CA GLN A 247 5.57 5.84 2.78
C GLN A 247 5.54 6.91 3.89
N THR A 248 6.61 7.70 4.02
CA THR A 248 6.67 8.82 4.98
C THR A 248 5.65 9.90 4.62
N VAL A 249 5.57 10.26 3.34
CA VAL A 249 4.58 11.23 2.85
C VAL A 249 3.16 10.72 3.09
N PHE A 250 2.90 9.45 2.77
CA PHE A 250 1.59 8.84 3.01
C PHE A 250 1.23 8.85 4.51
N TYR A 251 2.15 8.43 5.38
CA TYR A 251 1.96 8.46 6.83
C TYR A 251 1.68 9.87 7.36
N ALA A 252 2.44 10.88 6.93
CA ALA A 252 2.24 12.27 7.36
C ALA A 252 0.85 12.79 6.97
N ILE A 253 0.39 12.49 5.76
CA ILE A 253 -0.95 12.89 5.30
C ILE A 253 -2.04 12.13 6.07
N SER A 254 -1.89 10.82 6.28
CA SER A 254 -2.86 10.01 7.07
C SER A 254 -2.95 10.47 8.53
N MET A 255 -1.83 10.89 9.12
CA MET A 255 -1.80 11.45 10.45
C MET A 255 -2.51 12.81 10.51
N ALA A 256 -2.24 13.69 9.55
CA ALA A 256 -2.90 15.00 9.44
C ALA A 256 -4.42 14.85 9.22
N SER A 257 -4.86 13.90 8.40
CA SER A 257 -6.29 13.62 8.18
C SER A 257 -6.97 13.08 9.44
N SER A 258 -6.30 12.18 10.16
CA SER A 258 -6.82 11.64 11.43
C SER A 258 -6.95 12.73 12.49
N MET A 259 -5.98 13.63 12.62
CA MET A 259 -6.08 14.79 13.51
C MET A 259 -7.20 15.75 13.10
N SER A 260 -7.38 15.98 11.80
CA SER A 260 -8.47 16.81 11.26
C SER A 260 -9.85 16.22 11.54
N SER A 261 -9.97 14.89 11.48
CA SER A 261 -11.20 14.16 11.81
C SER A 261 -11.60 14.32 13.28
N ILE A 262 -10.61 14.35 14.17
CA ILE A 262 -10.79 14.45 15.60
C ILE A 262 -11.18 15.88 16.01
N ASN A 263 -10.47 16.87 15.48
CA ASN A 263 -10.65 18.27 15.90
C ASN A 263 -11.84 18.97 15.19
N SER A 264 -12.60 18.27 14.34
CA SER A 264 -13.74 18.78 13.56
C SER A 264 -13.48 20.09 12.77
N SER A 265 -12.22 20.49 12.58
CA SER A 265 -11.82 21.85 12.20
C SER A 265 -11.29 21.97 10.76
N ALA A 266 -11.19 20.86 10.02
CA ALA A 266 -10.75 20.87 8.63
C ALA A 266 -11.47 19.80 7.79
N THR A 267 -12.69 20.11 7.35
CA THR A 267 -13.45 19.26 6.42
C THR A 267 -12.72 19.08 5.08
N SER A 268 -11.92 20.05 4.63
CA SER A 268 -11.24 20.01 3.33
C SER A 268 -10.11 18.98 3.24
N LEU A 269 -9.25 18.87 4.26
CA LEU A 269 -8.14 17.90 4.26
C LEU A 269 -8.63 16.47 4.37
N LEU A 270 -9.64 16.23 5.22
CA LEU A 270 -10.28 14.92 5.35
C LEU A 270 -10.96 14.50 4.04
N GLN A 271 -11.71 15.42 3.41
CA GLN A 271 -12.31 15.19 2.10
C GLN A 271 -11.26 14.87 1.03
N LEU A 272 -10.14 15.60 0.99
CA LEU A 272 -9.07 15.34 0.01
C LEU A 272 -8.38 14.00 0.25
N TYR A 273 -8.18 13.62 1.51
CA TYR A 273 -7.60 12.33 1.87
C TYR A 273 -8.50 11.16 1.44
N ASP A 274 -9.78 11.19 1.80
CA ASP A 274 -10.76 10.13 1.50
C ASP A 274 -11.13 10.07 0.01
N ALA A 275 -11.15 11.22 -0.67
CA ALA A 275 -11.47 11.30 -2.09
C ALA A 275 -10.30 10.85 -2.97
N PHE A 276 -9.05 11.17 -2.58
CA PHE A 276 -7.91 10.98 -3.48
C PHE A 276 -6.80 10.17 -2.84
N ILE A 277 -6.22 10.60 -1.73
CA ILE A 277 -4.94 10.05 -1.24
C ILE A 277 -5.04 8.58 -0.82
N GLN A 278 -6.08 8.22 -0.06
CA GLN A 278 -6.28 6.85 0.40
C GLN A 278 -6.47 5.84 -0.76
N PRO A 279 -7.40 6.05 -1.70
CA PRO A 279 -7.57 5.11 -2.82
C PRO A 279 -6.33 5.05 -3.72
N PHE A 280 -5.62 6.17 -3.88
CA PHE A 280 -4.33 6.17 -4.57
C PHE A 280 -3.28 5.29 -3.89
N GLY A 281 -3.13 5.39 -2.58
CA GLY A 281 -2.18 4.57 -1.82
C GLY A 281 -2.40 3.09 -2.09
N ILE A 282 -3.66 2.63 -2.05
CA ILE A 282 -4.03 1.22 -2.26
C ILE A 282 -3.64 0.72 -3.65
N VAL A 283 -3.78 1.56 -4.68
CA VAL A 283 -3.44 1.20 -6.06
C VAL A 283 -1.94 1.32 -6.34
N ILE A 284 -1.23 2.26 -5.70
CA ILE A 284 0.21 2.50 -5.91
C ILE A 284 1.08 1.48 -5.17
N LEU A 285 0.71 1.10 -3.94
CA LEU A 285 1.42 0.10 -3.13
C LEU A 285 1.87 -1.16 -3.89
N PRO A 286 0.99 -1.83 -4.67
CA PRO A 286 1.35 -3.05 -5.40
C PRO A 286 2.30 -2.80 -6.60
N PHE A 287 2.43 -1.57 -7.10
CA PHE A 287 3.41 -1.28 -8.17
C PHE A 287 4.83 -1.54 -7.71
N TYR A 288 5.14 -1.26 -6.43
CA TYR A 288 6.49 -1.40 -5.92
C TYR A 288 7.02 -2.85 -6.01
N PRO A 289 6.33 -3.86 -5.44
CA PRO A 289 6.71 -5.27 -5.63
C PRO A 289 6.79 -5.68 -7.11
N THR A 290 5.83 -5.24 -7.93
CA THR A 290 5.77 -5.58 -9.36
C THR A 290 6.97 -5.04 -10.13
N VAL A 291 7.34 -3.78 -9.92
CA VAL A 291 8.53 -3.17 -10.54
C VAL A 291 9.80 -3.88 -10.09
N VAL A 292 9.93 -4.21 -8.81
CA VAL A 292 11.08 -4.95 -8.30
C VAL A 292 11.20 -6.33 -8.97
N PHE A 293 10.09 -7.06 -9.16
CA PHE A 293 10.12 -8.33 -9.88
C PHE A 293 10.58 -8.16 -11.34
N ILE A 294 10.05 -7.15 -12.05
CA ILE A 294 10.47 -6.85 -13.42
C ILE A 294 11.96 -6.55 -13.49
N VAL A 295 12.45 -5.63 -12.65
CA VAL A 295 13.87 -5.21 -12.62
C VAL A 295 14.77 -6.39 -12.31
N THR A 296 14.42 -7.20 -11.31
CA THR A 296 15.21 -8.37 -10.90
C THR A 296 15.37 -9.37 -12.05
N ILE A 297 14.30 -9.58 -12.83
CA ILE A 297 14.33 -10.47 -14.00
C ILE A 297 15.16 -9.86 -15.13
N LEU A 298 14.96 -8.58 -15.45
CA LEU A 298 15.67 -7.93 -16.56
C LEU A 298 17.18 -7.91 -16.31
N VAL A 299 17.59 -7.61 -15.07
CA VAL A 299 19.02 -7.66 -14.73
C VAL A 299 19.54 -9.09 -14.75
N GLY A 300 18.77 -10.06 -14.25
CA GLY A 300 19.14 -11.48 -14.29
C GLY A 300 19.23 -12.11 -15.69
N ARG A 301 18.66 -11.49 -16.73
CA ARG A 301 18.78 -11.95 -18.13
C ARG A 301 19.96 -11.32 -18.88
N SER A 302 20.57 -10.27 -18.34
CA SER A 302 21.78 -9.66 -18.91
C SER A 302 23.07 -10.42 -18.57
N SER A 303 22.96 -11.51 -17.78
CA SER A 303 23.97 -12.54 -17.48
C SER A 303 23.73 -13.79 -18.28
#